data_AF-A0A8T5KUG5-F1
#
_entry.id   AF-A0A8T5KUG5-F1
#
_cell.length_a   1.000
_cell.length_b   1.000
_cell.length_c   1.000
_cell.angle_alpha   90.00
_cell.angle_beta   90.00
_cell.angle_gamma   90.00
#
_symmetry.space_group_name_H-M   'P 1'
#
loop_
_entity.id
_entity.type
_entity.pdbx_description
1 polymer ?
#
loop_
_entity_poly.entity_id
_entity_poly.type
_entity_poly.pdbx_seq_one_letter_code
_entity_poly.pdbx_strand_id
1 'polypeptide(L)'
;MVQIDIFHALVGYHTERNLERCRPYISDGRIYIMDSSRGVLTHVPLEEGAENEIYGGVLILADGEKLSRRMKEDHVINDEEDPVFHSAVQYGEACFWDYMENTNRKDGAYIYDGDNNRIAKVWELNNRPDSLAGMNIHLDDMVPKDFTYKDSRGNEFGNKTRLAIKLPIAYPGSEAYQIKRTAYGGLGLGKVTNFGSEGLSREFFFDTDRGDHRLILGVFRDYEMHNGVLIRKGQQVLREDEIGDYMFSRNIPAGFAHL
;
A
#
# COMPACT_ATOMS: atom_id res chain seq x y z
N MET A 1 -18.71 15.89 -7.00
CA MET A 1 -17.83 15.82 -5.82
C MET A 1 -16.54 15.18 -6.30
N VAL A 2 -15.37 15.71 -5.95
CA VAL A 2 -14.08 15.12 -6.38
C VAL A 2 -13.81 13.93 -5.48
N GLN A 3 -13.73 12.73 -6.06
CA GLN A 3 -13.33 11.52 -5.35
C GLN A 3 -11.81 11.54 -5.17
N ILE A 4 -11.32 11.17 -3.99
CA ILE A 4 -9.89 11.09 -3.71
C ILE A 4 -9.32 9.88 -4.45
N ASP A 5 -8.25 10.08 -5.24
CA ASP A 5 -7.47 8.94 -5.74
C ASP A 5 -6.56 8.43 -4.61
N ILE A 6 -7.01 7.36 -3.95
CA ILE A 6 -6.34 6.80 -2.77
C ILE A 6 -4.93 6.31 -3.09
N PHE A 7 -4.69 5.77 -4.29
CA PHE A 7 -3.35 5.31 -4.66
C PHE A 7 -2.40 6.50 -4.73
N HIS A 8 -2.79 7.55 -5.44
CA HIS A 8 -1.96 8.74 -5.55
C HIS A 8 -1.77 9.44 -4.20
N ALA A 9 -2.82 9.50 -3.38
CA ALA A 9 -2.74 10.01 -2.02
C ALA A 9 -1.68 9.23 -1.21
N LEU A 10 -1.71 7.89 -1.23
CA LEU A 10 -0.75 7.06 -0.50
C LEU A 10 0.68 7.20 -1.01
N VAL A 11 0.89 7.39 -2.32
CA VAL A 11 2.21 7.68 -2.88
C VAL A 11 2.73 9.03 -2.39
N GLY A 12 1.89 10.06 -2.35
CA GLY A 12 2.20 11.36 -1.74
C GLY A 12 2.64 11.20 -0.28
N TYR A 13 1.83 10.53 0.54
CA TYR A 13 2.18 10.23 1.93
C TYR A 13 3.49 9.45 2.06
N HIS A 14 3.69 8.43 1.21
CA HIS A 14 4.88 7.61 1.27
C HIS A 14 6.15 8.41 0.95
N THR A 15 6.04 9.35 0.01
CA THR A 15 7.14 10.24 -0.40
C THR A 15 7.40 11.34 0.61
N GLU A 16 6.36 12.05 1.07
CA GLU A 16 6.52 13.22 1.92
C GLU A 16 6.76 12.87 3.39
N ARG A 17 6.27 11.72 3.86
CA ARG A 17 6.34 11.34 5.28
C ARG A 17 7.24 10.14 5.53
N ASN A 18 7.02 9.02 4.84
CA ASN A 18 7.74 7.79 5.14
C ASN A 18 9.19 7.83 4.64
N LEU A 19 9.43 8.34 3.43
CA LEU A 19 10.79 8.56 2.92
C LEU A 19 11.53 9.58 3.80
N GLU A 20 10.89 10.70 4.16
CA GLU A 20 11.47 11.71 5.05
C GLU A 20 11.89 11.13 6.40
N ARG A 21 11.03 10.32 7.03
CA ARG A 21 11.36 9.59 8.27
C ARG A 21 12.56 8.65 8.10
N CYS A 22 12.75 8.09 6.91
CA CYS A 22 13.85 7.19 6.61
C CYS A 22 15.14 7.91 6.22
N ARG A 23 15.10 9.19 5.80
CA ARG A 23 16.29 9.93 5.36
C ARG A 23 17.48 9.87 6.31
N PRO A 24 17.34 10.02 7.64
CA PRO A 24 18.47 9.95 8.55
C PRO A 24 19.18 8.60 8.56
N TYR A 25 18.55 7.56 8.02
CA TYR A 25 19.03 6.19 7.95
C TYR A 25 19.54 5.81 6.55
N ILE A 26 19.42 6.69 5.55
CA ILE A 26 19.85 6.41 4.18
C ILE A 26 21.34 6.72 4.03
N SER A 27 22.12 5.73 3.62
CA SER A 27 23.52 5.87 3.21
C SER A 27 23.74 5.06 1.94
N ASP A 28 24.50 5.60 0.98
CA ASP A 28 24.85 4.91 -0.27
C ASP A 28 23.65 4.24 -0.98
N GLY A 29 22.51 4.95 -0.97
CA GLY A 29 21.29 4.50 -1.61
C GLY A 29 20.57 3.34 -0.94
N ARG A 30 20.84 3.09 0.35
CA ARG A 30 20.20 2.04 1.15
C ARG A 30 19.85 2.55 2.54
N ILE A 31 18.77 2.03 3.11
CA ILE A 31 18.44 2.25 4.51
C ILE A 31 19.29 1.34 5.38
N TYR A 32 19.91 1.90 6.42
CA TYR A 32 20.66 1.18 7.43
C TYR A 32 19.90 1.16 8.76
N ILE A 33 19.65 -0.04 9.28
CA ILE A 33 19.02 -0.25 10.58
C ILE A 33 20.03 -0.75 11.60
N MET A 34 19.68 -0.60 12.88
CA MET A 34 20.49 -1.10 13.96
C MET A 34 20.18 -2.58 14.22
N ASP A 35 21.15 -3.44 14.02
CA ASP A 35 21.06 -4.87 14.34
C ASP A 35 21.82 -5.18 15.64
N SER A 36 21.12 -5.82 16.58
CA SER A 36 21.64 -6.28 17.87
C SER A 36 21.74 -7.81 17.96
N SER A 37 21.40 -8.54 16.89
CA SER A 37 21.34 -10.01 16.85
C SER A 37 22.66 -10.69 17.21
N ARG A 38 23.79 -9.98 17.06
CA ARG A 38 25.15 -10.46 17.36
C ARG A 38 25.71 -9.97 18.70
N GLY A 39 24.87 -9.37 19.55
CA GLY A 39 25.30 -8.81 20.86
C GLY A 39 26.14 -7.54 20.76
N VAL A 40 26.36 -7.02 19.55
CA VAL A 40 27.01 -5.73 19.26
C VAL A 40 26.06 -4.94 18.37
N LEU A 41 25.82 -3.68 18.72
CA LEU A 41 25.03 -2.76 17.91
C LEU A 41 25.81 -2.43 16.63
N THR A 42 25.33 -2.91 15.49
CA THR A 42 25.93 -2.65 14.18
C THR A 42 24.90 -2.09 13.21
N HIS A 43 25.30 -1.10 12.41
CA HIS A 43 24.49 -0.63 11.29
C HIS A 43 24.60 -1.63 10.15
N VAL A 44 23.49 -2.24 9.76
CA VAL A 44 23.40 -3.15 8.63
C VAL A 44 22.39 -2.62 7.63
N PRO A 45 22.59 -2.82 6.32
CA PRO A 45 21.58 -2.46 5.34
C PRO A 45 20.30 -3.27 5.61
N LEU A 46 19.16 -2.61 5.51
CA LEU A 46 17.86 -3.26 5.62
C LEU A 46 17.68 -4.18 4.41
N GLU A 47 17.70 -5.49 4.65
CA GLU A 47 17.58 -6.47 3.59
C GLU A 47 16.18 -6.45 2.99
N GLU A 48 16.09 -6.64 1.66
CA GLU A 48 14.80 -6.82 0.99
C GLU A 48 14.03 -7.94 1.69
N GLY A 49 12.75 -7.67 1.98
CA GLY A 49 11.93 -8.62 2.71
C GLY A 49 11.95 -8.50 4.24
N ALA A 50 12.88 -7.74 4.82
CA ALA A 50 12.84 -7.40 6.23
C ALA A 50 11.78 -6.31 6.51
N GLU A 51 11.19 -6.33 7.69
CA GLU A 51 10.23 -5.29 8.11
C GLU A 51 10.95 -3.97 8.43
N ASN A 52 10.53 -2.88 7.80
CA ASN A 52 10.95 -1.54 8.16
C ASN A 52 10.16 -1.05 9.39
N GLU A 53 10.86 -0.84 10.51
CA GLU A 53 10.27 -0.40 11.78
C GLU A 53 10.21 1.13 11.94
N ILE A 54 10.80 1.89 11.00
CA ILE A 54 10.89 3.36 11.03
C ILE A 54 9.54 4.02 10.75
N TYR A 55 8.70 3.39 9.92
CA TYR A 55 7.37 3.89 9.59
C TYR A 55 6.30 2.81 9.65
N GLY A 56 5.04 3.25 9.59
CA GLY A 56 3.88 2.38 9.69
C GLY A 56 3.32 1.88 8.37
N GLY A 57 2.79 0.67 8.38
CA GLY A 57 2.05 0.10 7.26
C GLY A 57 0.60 0.56 7.28
N VAL A 58 -0.04 0.54 6.12
CA VAL A 58 -1.48 0.80 6.03
C VAL A 58 -2.10 -0.14 5.02
N LEU A 59 -3.32 -0.59 5.33
CA LEU A 59 -4.21 -1.28 4.40
C LEU A 59 -5.54 -0.53 4.38
N ILE A 60 -5.99 -0.10 3.20
CA ILE A 60 -7.26 0.58 2.99
C ILE A 60 -8.08 -0.24 2.02
N LEU A 61 -9.28 -0.62 2.42
CA LEU A 61 -10.26 -1.28 1.58
C LEU A 61 -11.25 -0.21 1.14
N ALA A 62 -11.30 0.04 -0.16
CA ALA A 62 -12.14 1.08 -0.73
C ALA A 62 -13.25 0.45 -1.53
N ASP A 63 -14.47 0.78 -1.15
CA ASP A 63 -15.70 0.44 -1.83
C ASP A 63 -16.79 1.29 -1.17
N GLY A 64 -17.88 1.55 -1.88
CA GLY A 64 -18.96 2.41 -1.38
C GLY A 64 -19.56 1.96 -0.04
N GLU A 65 -20.63 2.65 0.38
CA GLU A 65 -21.24 2.58 1.72
C GLU A 65 -21.47 1.16 2.30
N LYS A 66 -21.60 0.13 1.45
CA LYS A 66 -22.03 -1.22 1.84
C LYS A 66 -20.90 -2.18 2.20
N LEU A 67 -19.63 -1.82 2.01
CA LEU A 67 -18.52 -2.77 2.19
C LEU A 67 -18.38 -3.26 3.63
N SER A 68 -18.37 -2.35 4.61
CA SER A 68 -18.18 -2.68 6.03
C SER A 68 -19.22 -3.67 6.54
N ARG A 69 -20.50 -3.44 6.21
CA ARG A 69 -21.59 -4.36 6.57
C ARG A 69 -21.40 -5.74 5.94
N ARG A 70 -21.10 -5.81 4.63
CA ARG A 70 -20.86 -7.09 3.95
C ARG A 70 -19.69 -7.85 4.58
N MET A 71 -18.61 -7.15 4.90
CA MET A 71 -17.44 -7.76 5.56
C MET A 71 -17.74 -8.25 6.99
N LYS A 72 -18.65 -7.59 7.72
CA LYS A 72 -19.08 -8.04 9.05
C LYS A 72 -20.01 -9.26 8.96
N GLU A 73 -20.93 -9.26 7.99
CA GLU A 73 -21.81 -10.40 7.68
C GLU A 73 -21.03 -11.64 7.22
N ASP A 74 -19.92 -11.45 6.49
CA ASP A 74 -19.03 -12.51 5.98
C ASP A 74 -17.89 -12.87 6.95
N HIS A 75 -17.99 -12.43 8.21
CA HIS A 75 -17.03 -12.72 9.29
C HIS A 75 -15.56 -12.37 8.95
N VAL A 76 -15.37 -11.32 8.15
CA VAL A 76 -14.06 -10.74 7.86
C VAL A 76 -13.71 -9.69 8.91
N ILE A 77 -14.66 -8.85 9.31
CA ILE A 77 -14.49 -7.91 10.42
C ILE A 77 -14.89 -8.63 11.71
N ASN A 78 -13.94 -8.79 12.62
CA ASN A 78 -14.14 -9.46 13.91
C ASN A 78 -14.32 -8.45 15.07
N ASP A 79 -14.39 -7.16 14.77
CA ASP A 79 -14.60 -6.12 15.77
C ASP A 79 -15.95 -6.32 16.48
N GLU A 80 -15.96 -6.23 17.81
CA GLU A 80 -17.20 -6.29 18.62
C GLU A 80 -18.18 -5.18 18.18
N GLU A 81 -17.64 -3.97 18.02
CA GLU A 81 -18.39 -2.78 17.60
C GLU A 81 -18.36 -2.57 16.09
N ASP A 82 -19.31 -1.82 15.56
CA ASP A 82 -19.30 -1.42 14.15
C ASP A 82 -18.21 -0.35 13.90
N PRO A 83 -17.54 -0.38 12.73
CA PRO A 83 -16.58 0.66 12.37
C PRO A 83 -17.20 2.06 12.39
N VAL A 84 -16.60 2.99 13.13
CA VAL A 84 -17.06 4.37 13.22
C VAL A 84 -16.48 5.18 12.07
N PHE A 85 -17.34 5.66 11.18
CA PHE A 85 -16.96 6.45 10.02
C PHE A 85 -16.78 7.93 10.36
N HIS A 86 -15.67 8.49 9.92
CA HIS A 86 -15.35 9.92 9.98
C HIS A 86 -15.35 10.49 8.56
N SER A 87 -15.75 11.75 8.39
CA SER A 87 -15.58 12.43 7.08
C SER A 87 -14.12 12.37 6.64
N ALA A 88 -13.87 12.24 5.34
CA ALA A 88 -12.56 12.40 4.73
C ALA A 88 -12.40 13.79 4.09
N VAL A 89 -13.51 14.43 3.67
CA VAL A 89 -13.53 15.75 3.02
C VAL A 89 -13.35 16.91 4.00
N GLN A 90 -13.82 16.77 5.24
CA GLN A 90 -13.60 17.81 6.27
C GLN A 90 -12.11 18.05 6.59
N TYR A 91 -11.22 17.19 6.07
CA TYR A 91 -9.85 17.03 6.52
C TYR A 91 -8.81 17.27 5.42
N GLY A 92 -9.19 17.34 4.14
CA GLY A 92 -8.22 17.42 3.03
C GLY A 92 -7.24 16.24 3.01
N GLU A 93 -6.30 16.23 2.05
CA GLU A 93 -5.25 15.19 2.00
C GLU A 93 -4.40 15.20 3.27
N ALA A 94 -4.02 16.39 3.75
CA ALA A 94 -3.18 16.56 4.94
C ALA A 94 -3.77 15.92 6.20
N CYS A 95 -5.06 16.12 6.50
CA CYS A 95 -5.63 15.61 7.74
C CYS A 95 -6.23 14.19 7.61
N PHE A 96 -6.37 13.63 6.40
CA PHE A 96 -6.54 12.19 6.21
C PHE A 96 -5.34 11.43 6.78
N TRP A 97 -4.13 11.94 6.53
CA TRP A 97 -2.91 11.39 7.10
C TRP A 97 -2.82 11.60 8.61
N ASP A 98 -3.16 12.80 9.09
CA ASP A 98 -3.19 13.08 10.52
C ASP A 98 -4.15 12.11 11.25
N TYR A 99 -5.30 11.78 10.65
CA TYR A 99 -6.21 10.77 11.21
C TYR A 99 -5.51 9.40 11.33
N MET A 100 -4.85 8.94 10.26
CA MET A 100 -4.14 7.66 10.28
C MET A 100 -3.04 7.66 11.36
N GLU A 101 -2.23 8.72 11.44
CA GLU A 101 -1.11 8.83 12.38
C GLU A 101 -1.56 8.95 13.84
N ASN A 102 -2.67 9.65 14.12
CA ASN A 102 -3.17 9.87 15.47
C ASN A 102 -3.90 8.66 16.07
N THR A 103 -4.19 7.61 15.30
CA THR A 103 -4.89 6.41 15.80
C THR A 103 -4.00 5.43 16.59
N ASN A 104 -2.86 5.90 17.11
CA ASN A 104 -2.03 5.28 18.16
C ASN A 104 -1.41 3.89 17.87
N ARG A 105 -1.33 3.44 16.61
CA ARG A 105 -0.57 2.22 16.26
C ARG A 105 0.21 2.38 14.96
N LYS A 106 1.39 1.75 14.91
CA LYS A 106 2.28 1.67 13.74
C LYS A 106 1.66 0.96 12.52
N ASP A 107 0.50 0.35 12.63
CA ASP A 107 -0.07 -0.46 11.56
C ASP A 107 -1.59 -0.48 11.69
N GLY A 108 -2.31 -0.29 10.59
CA GLY A 108 -3.76 -0.13 10.60
C GLY A 108 -4.43 -0.65 9.34
N ALA A 109 -5.64 -1.18 9.51
CA ALA A 109 -6.56 -1.48 8.43
C ALA A 109 -7.74 -0.50 8.48
N TYR A 110 -8.19 -0.04 7.32
CA TYR A 110 -9.22 0.97 7.20
C TYR A 110 -10.20 0.61 6.09
N ILE A 111 -11.43 1.08 6.21
CA ILE A 111 -12.45 1.01 5.18
C ILE A 111 -12.77 2.43 4.74
N TYR A 112 -12.67 2.69 3.44
CA TYR A 112 -13.00 3.98 2.84
C TYR A 112 -14.29 3.87 2.01
N ASP A 113 -15.30 4.61 2.46
CA ASP A 113 -16.58 4.84 1.78
C ASP A 113 -16.43 6.01 0.81
N GLY A 114 -16.12 5.68 -0.45
CA GLY A 114 -15.89 6.67 -1.51
C GLY A 114 -17.13 7.47 -1.89
N ASP A 115 -18.32 6.90 -1.75
CA ASP A 115 -19.59 7.56 -2.12
C ASP A 115 -19.89 8.75 -1.21
N ASN A 116 -19.60 8.58 0.09
CA ASN A 116 -19.84 9.62 1.09
C ASN A 116 -18.54 10.33 1.53
N ASN A 117 -17.41 9.94 0.95
CA ASN A 117 -16.06 10.34 1.37
C ASN A 117 -15.87 10.22 2.88
N ARG A 118 -15.94 9.00 3.41
CA ARG A 118 -15.72 8.73 4.83
C ARG A 118 -14.73 7.58 5.01
N ILE A 119 -14.01 7.56 6.13
CA ILE A 119 -13.10 6.48 6.48
C ILE A 119 -13.38 5.99 7.90
N ALA A 120 -13.27 4.68 8.10
CA ALA A 120 -13.32 4.04 9.40
C ALA A 120 -12.11 3.15 9.60
N LYS A 121 -11.58 3.11 10.82
CA LYS A 121 -10.57 2.13 11.23
C LYS A 121 -11.25 0.80 11.55
N VAL A 122 -10.59 -0.29 11.19
CA VAL A 122 -10.95 -1.65 11.58
C VAL A 122 -9.81 -2.25 12.39
N TRP A 123 -10.12 -2.88 13.52
CA TRP A 123 -9.12 -3.37 14.45
C TRP A 123 -8.68 -4.79 14.14
N GLU A 124 -9.61 -5.65 13.77
CA GLU A 124 -9.37 -7.05 13.49
C GLU A 124 -9.99 -7.49 12.16
N LEU A 125 -9.12 -7.94 11.24
CA LEU A 125 -9.50 -8.53 9.97
C LEU A 125 -9.07 -10.00 9.91
N ASN A 126 -10.02 -10.87 9.59
CA ASN A 126 -9.79 -12.28 9.27
C ASN A 126 -9.40 -12.46 7.79
N ASN A 127 -8.42 -13.32 7.51
CA ASN A 127 -7.90 -13.58 6.16
C ASN A 127 -8.63 -14.70 5.39
N ARG A 128 -9.82 -15.07 5.86
CA ARG A 128 -10.69 -16.13 5.33
C ARG A 128 -12.14 -15.62 5.21
N PRO A 129 -12.45 -14.79 4.20
CA PRO A 129 -13.83 -14.49 3.86
C PRO A 129 -14.56 -15.79 3.50
N ASP A 130 -15.76 -16.00 4.05
CA ASP A 130 -16.57 -17.20 3.77
C ASP A 130 -17.00 -17.24 2.30
N SER A 131 -17.19 -16.09 1.68
CA SER A 131 -17.44 -15.92 0.24
C SER A 131 -16.37 -16.55 -0.67
N LEU A 132 -15.15 -16.76 -0.18
CA LEU A 132 -14.08 -17.45 -0.93
C LEU A 132 -13.95 -18.94 -0.59
N ALA A 133 -14.83 -19.49 0.26
CA ALA A 133 -14.78 -20.90 0.63
C ALA A 133 -14.97 -21.80 -0.59
N GLY A 134 -14.00 -22.68 -0.84
CA GLY A 134 -14.00 -23.60 -1.99
C GLY A 134 -13.46 -23.02 -3.29
N MET A 135 -13.08 -21.74 -3.34
CA MET A 135 -12.37 -21.18 -4.48
C MET A 135 -10.88 -21.56 -4.43
N ASN A 136 -10.36 -22.09 -5.52
CA ASN A 136 -8.93 -22.35 -5.67
C ASN A 136 -8.23 -21.09 -6.20
N ILE A 137 -7.88 -20.17 -5.30
CA ILE A 137 -7.17 -18.93 -5.64
C ILE A 137 -5.68 -19.12 -5.39
N HIS A 138 -4.89 -19.06 -6.47
CA HIS A 138 -3.44 -19.04 -6.40
C HIS A 138 -2.97 -17.58 -6.30
N LEU A 139 -2.52 -17.15 -5.13
CA LEU A 139 -2.12 -15.76 -4.89
C LEU A 139 -0.92 -15.33 -5.75
N ASP A 140 -0.05 -16.27 -6.13
CA ASP A 140 1.10 -16.00 -7.00
C ASP A 140 0.71 -15.60 -8.41
N ASP A 141 -0.48 -15.98 -8.87
CA ASP A 141 -0.99 -15.60 -10.19
C ASP A 141 -1.56 -14.15 -10.17
N MET A 142 -1.77 -13.59 -8.97
CA MET A 142 -2.36 -12.26 -8.76
C MET A 142 -1.31 -11.15 -8.64
N VAL A 143 -0.03 -11.48 -8.75
CA VAL A 143 1.09 -10.55 -8.61
C VAL A 143 2.20 -10.92 -9.59
N PRO A 144 3.09 -9.98 -9.98
CA PRO A 144 4.23 -10.33 -10.82
C PRO A 144 5.25 -11.16 -10.03
N LYS A 145 6.09 -11.93 -10.74
CA LYS A 145 7.06 -12.86 -10.11
C LYS A 145 8.10 -12.16 -9.22
N ASP A 146 8.37 -10.88 -9.45
CA ASP A 146 9.26 -10.03 -8.66
C ASP A 146 8.54 -9.30 -7.51
N PHE A 147 7.27 -9.62 -7.25
CA PHE A 147 6.50 -9.09 -6.13
C PHE A 147 6.77 -9.84 -4.82
N THR A 148 7.11 -11.12 -4.91
CA THR A 148 7.20 -12.02 -3.76
C THR A 148 8.59 -12.00 -3.12
N TYR A 149 8.57 -11.83 -1.80
CA TYR A 149 9.67 -12.21 -0.92
C TYR A 149 9.16 -13.22 0.10
N LYS A 150 9.94 -14.26 0.35
CA LYS A 150 9.64 -15.29 1.36
C LYS A 150 9.92 -14.73 2.74
N ASP A 151 8.90 -14.60 3.59
CA ASP A 151 9.13 -14.28 5.00
C ASP A 151 10.11 -15.29 5.65
N SER A 152 10.63 -14.98 6.84
CA SER A 152 11.55 -15.87 7.57
C SER A 152 10.97 -17.26 7.89
N ARG A 153 9.67 -17.48 7.66
CA ARG A 153 8.94 -18.73 7.83
C ARG A 153 8.62 -19.43 6.50
N GLY A 154 9.12 -18.91 5.38
CA GLY A 154 8.90 -19.44 4.04
C GLY A 154 7.53 -19.13 3.43
N ASN A 155 6.71 -18.27 4.03
CA ASN A 155 5.48 -17.80 3.40
C ASN A 155 5.80 -16.73 2.35
N GLU A 156 5.21 -16.85 1.18
CA GLU A 156 5.40 -15.88 0.10
C GLU A 156 4.66 -14.55 0.33
N PHE A 157 3.67 -14.52 1.24
CA PHE A 157 2.88 -13.32 1.54
C PHE A 157 2.57 -13.15 3.03
N GLY A 158 2.81 -11.94 3.56
CA GLY A 158 2.32 -11.53 4.87
C GLY A 158 0.79 -11.39 4.91
N ASN A 159 0.21 -11.45 6.12
CA ASN A 159 -1.24 -11.46 6.32
C ASN A 159 -1.99 -10.29 5.65
N LYS A 160 -1.43 -9.07 5.71
CA LYS A 160 -2.06 -7.89 5.09
C LYS A 160 -2.04 -7.93 3.57
N THR A 161 -0.96 -8.41 2.97
CA THR A 161 -0.92 -8.59 1.51
C THR A 161 -1.87 -9.68 1.06
N ARG A 162 -2.02 -10.78 1.83
CA ARG A 162 -3.05 -11.79 1.57
C ARG A 162 -4.46 -11.19 1.61
N LEU A 163 -4.75 -10.32 2.59
CA LEU A 163 -6.02 -9.58 2.67
C LEU A 163 -6.20 -8.64 1.48
N ALA A 164 -5.17 -7.86 1.12
CA ALA A 164 -5.23 -6.92 0.01
C ALA A 164 -5.54 -7.61 -1.33
N ILE A 165 -5.06 -8.84 -1.54
CA ILE A 165 -5.38 -9.62 -2.74
C ILE A 165 -6.77 -10.24 -2.63
N LYS A 166 -7.10 -10.86 -1.50
CA LYS A 166 -8.33 -11.65 -1.36
C LYS A 166 -9.61 -10.81 -1.29
N LEU A 167 -9.58 -9.67 -0.59
CA LEU A 167 -10.79 -8.90 -0.33
C LEU A 167 -11.41 -8.31 -1.61
N PRO A 168 -10.65 -7.77 -2.57
CA PRO A 168 -11.19 -7.38 -3.88
C PRO A 168 -11.83 -8.54 -4.67
N ILE A 169 -11.34 -9.77 -4.49
CA ILE A 169 -11.92 -10.97 -5.13
C ILE A 169 -13.24 -11.36 -4.43
N ALA A 170 -13.25 -11.32 -3.10
CA ALA A 170 -14.42 -11.62 -2.26
C ALA A 170 -15.55 -10.61 -2.46
N TYR A 171 -15.20 -9.33 -2.66
CA TYR A 171 -16.15 -8.24 -2.86
C TYR A 171 -15.87 -7.52 -4.18
N PRO A 172 -16.37 -8.06 -5.31
CA PRO A 172 -16.20 -7.42 -6.62
C PRO A 172 -16.71 -5.98 -6.61
N GLY A 173 -15.94 -5.08 -7.23
CA GLY A 173 -16.16 -3.63 -7.18
C GLY A 173 -15.38 -2.92 -6.08
N SER A 174 -14.80 -3.65 -5.12
CA SER A 174 -13.86 -3.10 -4.15
C SER A 174 -12.41 -3.11 -4.66
N GLU A 175 -11.62 -2.21 -4.11
CA GLU A 175 -10.17 -2.15 -4.31
C GLU A 175 -9.47 -2.18 -2.95
N ALA A 176 -8.25 -2.71 -2.92
CA ALA A 176 -7.40 -2.68 -1.73
C ALA A 176 -6.12 -1.90 -2.02
N TYR A 177 -5.84 -0.92 -1.19
CA TYR A 177 -4.65 -0.09 -1.27
C TYR A 177 -3.76 -0.36 -0.06
N GLN A 178 -2.47 -0.53 -0.28
CA GLN A 178 -1.55 -0.88 0.80
C GLN A 178 -0.22 -0.13 0.68
N ILE A 179 0.26 0.43 1.80
CA ILE A 179 1.68 0.75 2.00
C ILE A 179 2.30 -0.41 2.80
N LYS A 180 3.23 -1.11 2.17
CA LYS A 180 3.99 -2.20 2.79
C LYS A 180 5.10 -1.62 3.65
N ARG A 181 5.38 -2.30 4.77
CA ARG A 181 6.53 -2.03 5.64
C ARG A 181 7.75 -2.87 5.24
N THR A 182 7.49 -4.03 4.64
CA THR A 182 8.52 -4.91 4.14
C THR A 182 9.37 -4.18 3.09
N ALA A 183 10.68 -4.13 3.33
CA ALA A 183 11.66 -3.48 2.48
C ALA A 183 11.64 -4.07 1.06
N TYR A 184 11.78 -3.19 0.06
CA TYR A 184 11.82 -3.57 -1.35
C TYR A 184 12.84 -2.74 -2.13
N GLY A 185 13.39 -3.32 -3.19
CA GLY A 185 14.26 -2.63 -4.14
C GLY A 185 15.61 -2.22 -3.54
N GLY A 186 16.35 -1.39 -4.27
CA GLY A 186 17.68 -0.94 -3.86
C GLY A 186 17.66 -0.12 -2.57
N LEU A 187 16.63 0.70 -2.37
CA LEU A 187 16.55 1.62 -1.22
C LEU A 187 16.18 0.92 0.09
N GLY A 188 15.34 -0.13 0.04
CA GLY A 188 14.83 -0.81 1.22
C GLY A 188 13.59 -0.15 1.84
N LEU A 189 12.92 0.76 1.13
CA LEU A 189 11.58 1.23 1.49
C LEU A 189 10.54 0.23 0.95
N GLY A 190 9.41 0.10 1.62
CA GLY A 190 8.32 -0.75 1.11
C GLY A 190 7.62 -0.13 -0.10
N LYS A 191 6.63 -0.86 -0.63
CA LYS A 191 5.84 -0.43 -1.79
C LYS A 191 4.50 0.18 -1.39
N VAL A 192 3.97 1.03 -2.25
CA VAL A 192 2.54 1.34 -2.34
C VAL A 192 1.92 0.45 -3.41
N THR A 193 0.76 -0.13 -3.16
CA THR A 193 0.09 -1.09 -4.05
C THR A 193 -1.40 -0.81 -4.12
N ASN A 194 -2.02 -1.06 -5.28
CA ASN A 194 -3.46 -1.18 -5.48
C ASN A 194 -3.75 -2.57 -6.04
N PHE A 195 -4.70 -3.27 -5.42
CA PHE A 195 -5.26 -4.53 -5.87
C PHE A 195 -6.73 -4.37 -6.23
N GLY A 196 -7.12 -4.91 -7.38
CA GLY A 196 -8.51 -5.14 -7.75
C GLY A 196 -8.85 -6.63 -7.73
N SER A 197 -10.03 -6.98 -8.22
CA SER A 197 -10.51 -8.36 -8.33
C SER A 197 -9.64 -9.25 -9.23
N GLU A 198 -8.82 -8.64 -10.09
CA GLU A 198 -7.91 -9.33 -11.02
C GLU A 198 -6.46 -9.39 -10.53
N GLY A 199 -6.20 -8.99 -9.27
CA GLY A 199 -4.87 -8.95 -8.69
C GLY A 199 -4.28 -7.53 -8.64
N LEU A 200 -2.95 -7.45 -8.62
CA LEU A 200 -2.22 -6.18 -8.56
C LEU A 200 -2.53 -5.35 -9.82
N SER A 201 -3.03 -4.14 -9.65
CA SER A 201 -3.33 -3.22 -10.75
C SER A 201 -2.23 -2.17 -10.89
N ARG A 202 -1.71 -1.67 -9.77
CA ARG A 202 -0.69 -0.61 -9.72
C ARG A 202 0.26 -0.84 -8.57
N GLU A 203 1.53 -0.51 -8.76
CA GLU A 203 2.48 -0.35 -7.65
C GLU A 203 3.38 0.85 -7.85
N PHE A 204 3.83 1.38 -6.72
CA PHE A 204 4.86 2.40 -6.63
C PHE A 204 5.90 1.95 -5.60
N PHE A 205 7.18 2.15 -5.90
CA PHE A 205 8.26 1.90 -4.95
C PHE A 205 9.46 2.79 -5.23
N PHE A 206 10.31 2.93 -4.23
CA PHE A 206 11.58 3.63 -4.38
C PHE A 206 12.69 2.69 -4.79
N ASP A 207 13.53 3.15 -5.70
CA ASP A 207 14.77 2.49 -6.08
C ASP A 207 15.91 3.52 -6.10
N THR A 208 17.13 3.07 -6.35
CA THR A 208 18.28 3.96 -6.52
C THR A 208 18.93 3.76 -7.87
N ASP A 209 19.47 4.85 -8.43
CA ASP A 209 20.18 4.76 -9.70
C ASP A 209 21.44 3.89 -9.56
N ARG A 210 21.71 3.08 -10.60
CA ARG A 210 22.85 2.16 -10.59
C ARG A 210 24.19 2.87 -10.78
N GLY A 211 24.19 4.05 -11.39
CA GLY A 211 25.37 4.88 -11.60
C GLY A 211 25.61 5.89 -10.48
N ASP A 212 24.53 6.41 -9.87
CA ASP A 212 24.59 7.26 -8.69
C ASP A 212 23.60 6.79 -7.61
N HIS A 213 24.08 6.01 -6.65
CA HIS A 213 23.27 5.50 -5.56
C HIS A 213 22.68 6.60 -4.65
N ARG A 214 23.09 7.86 -4.80
CA ARG A 214 22.49 8.99 -4.07
C ARG A 214 21.20 9.47 -4.72
N LEU A 215 20.98 9.14 -5.99
CA LEU A 215 19.76 9.49 -6.71
C LEU A 215 18.65 8.49 -6.37
N ILE A 216 17.65 8.96 -5.63
CA ILE A 216 16.43 8.22 -5.33
C ILE A 216 15.46 8.37 -6.49
N LEU A 217 14.92 7.24 -6.93
CA LEU A 217 13.97 7.14 -8.04
C LEU A 217 12.63 6.62 -7.53
N GLY A 218 11.54 7.23 -7.98
CA GLY A 218 10.19 6.67 -7.85
C GLY A 218 9.85 5.83 -9.08
N VAL A 219 9.44 4.58 -8.88
CA VAL A 219 9.08 3.65 -9.95
C VAL A 219 7.60 3.33 -9.88
N PHE A 220 6.84 3.75 -10.89
CA PHE A 220 5.43 3.39 -11.08
C PHE A 220 5.31 2.25 -12.07
N ARG A 221 4.48 1.27 -11.77
CA ARG A 221 4.13 0.19 -12.71
C ARG A 221 2.63 -0.06 -12.69
N ASP A 222 2.09 -0.25 -13.88
CA ASP A 222 0.70 -0.64 -14.10
C ASP A 222 0.64 -2.07 -14.62
N TYR A 223 -0.41 -2.79 -14.24
CA TYR A 223 -0.62 -4.19 -14.56
C TYR A 223 -2.05 -4.43 -15.03
N GLU A 224 -2.23 -5.45 -15.87
CA GLU A 224 -3.56 -5.95 -16.23
C GLU A 224 -3.55 -7.47 -16.33
N MET A 225 -4.71 -8.10 -16.13
CA MET A 225 -4.89 -9.52 -16.38
C MET A 225 -5.16 -9.76 -17.86
N HIS A 226 -4.33 -10.55 -18.52
CA HIS A 226 -4.49 -10.92 -19.92
C HIS A 226 -4.45 -12.44 -20.10
N ASN A 227 -5.56 -13.04 -20.51
CA ASN A 227 -5.71 -14.50 -20.67
C ASN A 227 -5.31 -15.30 -19.42
N GLY A 228 -5.68 -14.81 -18.23
CA GLY A 228 -5.36 -15.46 -16.96
C GLY A 228 -3.91 -15.29 -16.50
N VAL A 229 -3.13 -14.40 -17.13
CA VAL A 229 -1.77 -14.04 -16.72
C VAL A 229 -1.70 -12.55 -16.44
N LEU A 230 -1.19 -12.18 -15.26
CA LEU A 230 -0.92 -10.78 -14.94
C LEU A 230 0.30 -10.28 -15.74
N ILE A 231 0.10 -9.23 -16.54
CA ILE A 231 1.15 -8.62 -17.37
C ILE A 231 1.39 -7.16 -16.95
N ARG A 232 2.65 -6.73 -17.00
CA ARG A 232 3.02 -5.32 -16.80
C ARG A 232 2.71 -4.52 -18.06
N LYS A 233 1.87 -3.50 -17.93
CA LYS A 233 1.42 -2.62 -19.03
C LYS A 233 2.33 -1.44 -19.27
N GLY A 234 2.85 -0.88 -18.19
CA GLY A 234 3.66 0.33 -18.22
C GLY A 234 4.66 0.36 -17.09
N GLN A 235 5.72 1.13 -17.30
CA GLN A 235 6.63 1.54 -16.24
C GLN A 235 7.02 2.99 -16.47
N GLN A 236 6.95 3.77 -15.41
CA GLN A 236 7.47 5.14 -15.39
C GLN A 236 8.46 5.26 -14.24
N VAL A 237 9.60 5.89 -14.52
CA VAL A 237 10.66 6.14 -13.55
C VAL A 237 10.82 7.64 -13.47
N LEU A 238 10.74 8.17 -12.26
CA LEU A 238 10.83 9.59 -11.97
C LEU A 238 11.93 9.81 -10.93
N ARG A 239 12.61 10.95 -11.02
CA ARG A 239 13.44 11.42 -9.91
C ARG A 239 12.54 11.80 -8.75
N GLU A 240 13.09 11.75 -7.55
CA GLU A 240 12.36 12.11 -6.33
C GLU A 240 11.65 13.48 -6.42
N ASP A 241 12.34 14.49 -6.96
CA ASP A 241 11.82 15.85 -7.15
C ASP A 241 10.74 15.96 -8.24
N GLU A 242 10.62 14.98 -9.12
CA GLU A 242 9.60 14.92 -10.19
C GLU A 242 8.32 14.19 -9.75
N ILE A 243 8.34 13.47 -8.62
CA ILE A 243 7.19 12.69 -8.14
C ILE A 243 6.00 13.62 -7.87
N GLY A 244 6.20 14.71 -7.14
CA GLY A 244 5.12 15.65 -6.78
C GLY A 244 4.38 16.22 -7.99
N ASP A 245 5.14 16.67 -9.00
CA ASP A 245 4.59 17.19 -10.26
C ASP A 245 3.81 16.11 -11.02
N TYR A 246 4.31 14.88 -11.02
CA TYR A 246 3.61 13.75 -11.60
C TYR A 246 2.26 13.48 -10.92
N MET A 247 2.23 13.48 -9.57
CA MET A 247 0.99 13.30 -8.81
C MET A 247 -0.03 14.39 -9.14
N PHE A 248 0.42 15.65 -9.19
CA PHE A 248 -0.44 16.77 -9.52
C PHE A 248 -1.03 16.63 -10.93
N SER A 249 -0.22 16.26 -11.93
CA SER A 249 -0.66 16.10 -13.31
C SER A 249 -1.72 14.99 -13.50
N ARG A 250 -1.69 13.95 -12.66
CA ARG A 250 -2.63 12.83 -12.72
C ARG A 250 -3.95 13.10 -12.00
N ASN A 251 -3.95 14.03 -11.04
CA ASN A 251 -5.12 14.42 -10.27
C ASN A 251 -5.96 15.53 -10.91
N ILE A 252 -5.51 16.12 -12.03
CA ILE A 252 -6.32 17.08 -12.79
C ILE A 252 -7.34 16.29 -13.64
N PRO A 253 -8.65 16.45 -13.40
CA PRO A 253 -9.65 15.86 -14.28
C PRO A 253 -9.42 16.37 -15.70
N ALA A 254 -9.46 15.51 -16.71
CA ALA A 254 -9.13 15.83 -18.11
C ALA A 254 -9.86 17.07 -18.70
N GLY A 255 -10.91 17.57 -18.04
CA GLY A 255 -11.62 18.81 -18.39
C GLY A 255 -11.03 20.14 -17.88
N PHE A 256 -9.93 20.14 -17.11
CA PHE A 256 -9.35 21.36 -16.51
C PHE A 256 -7.94 21.73 -17.00
N ALA A 257 -7.35 20.96 -17.93
CA ALA A 257 -5.98 21.20 -18.42
C ALA A 257 -5.85 22.36 -19.45
N HIS A 258 -6.91 23.13 -19.70
CA HIS A 258 -6.93 24.23 -20.66
C HIS A 258 -7.67 25.46 -20.12
N LEU A 259 -7.20 26.02 -19.00
CA LEU A 259 -7.56 27.36 -18.54
C LEU A 259 -6.30 28.18 -18.25
#